data_AF-S5ZVH6-F1
#
_entry.id   AF-S5ZVH6-F1
#
_cell.length_a   1.000
_cell.length_b   1.000
_cell.length_c   1.000
_cell.angle_alpha   90.00
_cell.angle_beta   90.00
_cell.angle_gamma   90.00
#
_symmetry.space_group_name_H-M   'P 1'
#
loop_
_entity.id
_entity.type
_entity.pdbx_description
1 polymer ?
#
loop_
_entity_poly.entity_id
_entity_poly.type
_entity_poly.pdbx_seq_one_letter_code
_entity_poly.pdbx_strand_id
1 'polypeptide(L)'
;MLEILIVAVISAVCSLFNLSVGLTGLRITLGIIVLAAALQRNAKLNVIIASAFAGIGVCIVRILVSGVSSGFSIYEVFNHSLEILFYLGYGIFYYVLVRSEKSVYKTHLILLLMLCDFGANTIEYAARHFLLSSSSATSAMETAAFQTIFLAAFIRSSLIWIIAKFAFNAGEPARKIENSENGKNTKGEN
;
A
#
# COMPACT_ATOMS: atom_id res chain seq x y z
N MET A 1 8.02 -3.44 -17.54
CA MET A 1 9.15 -3.04 -16.66
C MET A 1 9.11 -1.54 -16.35
N LEU A 2 9.02 -0.66 -17.36
CA LEU A 2 8.90 0.79 -17.16
C LEU A 2 7.73 1.19 -16.23
N GLU A 3 6.55 0.61 -16.42
CA GLU A 3 5.37 0.88 -15.57
C GLU A 3 5.61 0.57 -14.09
N ILE A 4 6.36 -0.51 -13.79
CA ILE A 4 6.71 -0.90 -12.42
C ILE A 4 7.61 0.16 -11.80
N LEU A 5 8.61 0.64 -12.55
CA LEU A 5 9.52 1.67 -12.08
C LEU A 5 8.79 2.99 -11.80
N ILE A 6 7.87 3.39 -12.69
CA ILE A 6 7.03 4.59 -12.50
C ILE A 6 6.20 4.45 -11.23
N VAL A 7 5.50 3.32 -11.05
CA VAL A 7 4.70 3.07 -9.85
C VAL A 7 5.56 3.10 -8.59
N ALA A 8 6.75 2.50 -8.62
CA ALA A 8 7.67 2.49 -7.50
C ALA A 8 8.16 3.89 -7.14
N VAL A 9 8.54 4.72 -8.13
CA VAL A 9 8.98 6.10 -7.91
C VAL A 9 7.85 6.96 -7.35
N ILE A 10 6.65 6.90 -7.93
CA ILE A 10 5.50 7.65 -7.42
C ILE A 10 5.16 7.19 -6.00
N SER A 11 5.16 5.88 -5.74
CA SER A 11 4.91 5.35 -4.39
C SER A 11 5.96 5.82 -3.39
N ALA A 12 7.24 5.86 -3.79
CA ALA A 12 8.33 6.34 -2.96
C ALA A 12 8.19 7.82 -2.60
N VAL A 13 7.90 8.68 -3.58
CA VAL A 13 7.68 10.11 -3.33
C VAL A 13 6.42 10.34 -2.48
N CYS A 14 5.32 9.67 -2.82
CA CYS A 14 4.08 9.77 -2.04
C CYS A 14 4.25 9.25 -0.61
N SER A 15 5.17 8.31 -0.36
CA SER A 15 5.43 7.83 1.00
C SER A 15 5.91 8.92 1.96
N LEU A 16 6.51 10.00 1.44
CA LEU A 16 6.90 11.15 2.26
C LEU A 16 5.72 11.77 2.99
N PHE A 17 4.53 11.75 2.37
CA PHE A 17 3.28 12.05 3.05
C PHE A 17 2.90 10.85 3.93
N ASN A 18 3.23 10.96 5.21
CA ASN A 18 2.91 9.95 6.20
C ASN A 18 2.32 10.57 7.46
N LEU A 19 1.37 9.85 8.04
CA LEU A 19 0.78 10.14 9.33
C LEU A 19 1.32 9.11 10.33
N SER A 20 2.04 9.58 11.34
CA SER A 20 2.47 8.72 12.45
C SER A 20 1.25 8.38 13.31
N VAL A 21 1.02 7.10 13.58
CA VAL A 21 -0.08 6.64 14.43
C VAL A 21 0.50 6.22 15.78
N GLY A 22 0.20 7.02 16.80
CA GLY A 22 0.73 6.81 18.16
C GLY A 22 2.23 7.08 18.27
N LEU A 23 2.86 6.52 19.31
CA LEU A 23 4.28 6.64 19.62
C LEU A 23 5.13 5.50 19.02
N THR A 24 4.50 4.51 18.37
CA THR A 24 5.10 3.21 18.10
C THR A 24 5.84 3.12 16.75
N GLY A 25 6.18 4.27 16.17
CA GLY A 25 6.89 4.36 14.87
C GLY A 25 6.09 3.89 13.65
N LEU A 26 4.84 3.45 13.82
CA LEU A 26 4.00 2.91 12.76
C LEU A 26 3.34 4.05 11.97
N ARG A 27 3.49 4.01 10.64
CA ARG A 27 3.13 5.13 9.76
C ARG A 27 2.08 4.73 8.73
N ILE A 28 1.04 5.55 8.60
CA ILE A 28 0.12 5.48 7.46
C ILE A 28 0.71 6.32 6.36
N THR A 29 1.16 5.68 5.27
CA THR A 29 1.87 6.34 4.17
C THR A 29 0.96 6.43 2.95
N LEU A 30 1.00 7.53 2.20
CA LEU A 30 0.31 7.58 0.90
C LEU A 30 0.96 6.64 -0.13
N GLY A 31 2.22 6.23 0.08
CA GLY A 31 2.94 5.35 -0.85
C GLY A 31 2.26 4.01 -1.07
N ILE A 32 1.78 3.36 0.01
CA ILE A 32 1.12 2.05 -0.12
C ILE A 32 -0.27 2.18 -0.75
N ILE A 33 -0.94 3.31 -0.50
CA ILE A 33 -2.23 3.64 -1.11
C ILE A 33 -2.07 3.78 -2.63
N VAL A 34 -1.01 4.48 -3.08
CA VAL A 34 -0.67 4.60 -4.50
C VAL A 34 -0.34 3.25 -5.12
N LEU A 35 0.43 2.40 -4.44
CA LEU A 35 0.73 1.06 -4.92
C LEU A 35 -0.55 0.23 -5.09
N ALA A 36 -1.42 0.21 -4.07
CA ALA A 36 -2.69 -0.52 -4.11
C ALA A 36 -3.59 -0.04 -5.26
N ALA A 37 -3.71 1.28 -5.42
CA ALA A 37 -4.43 1.90 -6.54
C ALA A 37 -3.86 1.49 -7.90
N ALA A 38 -2.53 1.49 -8.05
CA ALA A 38 -1.86 1.10 -9.28
C ALA A 38 -2.06 -0.39 -9.62
N LEU A 39 -1.97 -1.27 -8.61
CA LEU A 39 -2.21 -2.72 -8.75
C LEU A 39 -3.66 -3.02 -9.14
N GLN A 40 -4.61 -2.24 -8.62
CA GLN A 40 -6.03 -2.37 -8.97
C GLN A 40 -6.30 -1.93 -10.41
N ARG A 41 -5.68 -0.83 -10.85
CA ARG A 41 -5.89 -0.27 -12.19
C ARG A 41 -5.23 -1.09 -13.29
N ASN A 42 -4.06 -1.66 -13.00
CA ASN A 42 -3.25 -2.37 -13.99
C ASN A 42 -3.16 -3.86 -13.68
N ALA A 43 -4.13 -4.62 -14.19
CA ALA A 43 -4.17 -6.08 -14.06
C ALA A 43 -2.99 -6.81 -14.72
N LYS A 44 -2.16 -6.12 -15.52
CA LYS A 44 -0.93 -6.68 -16.14
C LYS A 44 0.32 -6.50 -15.28
N LEU A 45 0.32 -5.60 -14.29
CA LEU A 45 1.48 -5.39 -13.41
C LEU A 45 1.77 -6.66 -12.63
N ASN A 46 3.02 -7.12 -12.58
CA ASN A 46 3.39 -8.21 -11.68
C ASN A 46 3.36 -7.68 -10.24
N VAL A 47 2.42 -8.20 -9.43
CA VAL A 47 2.14 -7.69 -8.07
C VAL A 47 3.38 -7.77 -7.18
N ILE A 48 4.08 -8.91 -7.20
CA ILE A 48 5.21 -9.16 -6.32
C ILE A 48 6.38 -8.25 -6.69
N ILE A 49 6.71 -8.19 -7.99
CA ILE A 49 7.81 -7.35 -8.47
C ILE A 49 7.49 -5.86 -8.22
N ALA A 50 6.27 -5.41 -8.51
CA ALA A 50 5.88 -4.03 -8.27
C ALA A 50 5.97 -3.65 -6.79
N SER A 51 5.54 -4.54 -5.91
CA SER A 51 5.59 -4.30 -4.46
C SER A 51 7.02 -4.29 -3.92
N ALA A 52 7.89 -5.16 -4.42
CA ALA A 52 9.31 -5.16 -4.06
C ALA A 52 10.02 -3.86 -4.47
N PHE A 53 9.86 -3.43 -5.73
CA PHE A 53 10.45 -2.17 -6.21
C PHE A 53 9.89 -0.95 -5.46
N ALA A 54 8.60 -0.93 -5.18
CA ALA A 54 7.99 0.12 -4.39
C ALA A 54 8.54 0.14 -2.96
N GLY A 55 8.66 -1.00 -2.28
CA GLY A 55 9.23 -1.10 -0.94
C GLY A 55 10.68 -0.61 -0.89
N ILE A 56 11.52 -1.04 -1.85
CA ILE A 56 12.91 -0.57 -1.96
C ILE A 56 12.96 0.94 -2.19
N GLY A 57 12.16 1.45 -3.13
CA GLY A 57 12.13 2.89 -3.44
C GLY A 57 11.72 3.73 -2.23
N VAL A 58 10.70 3.29 -1.51
CA VAL A 58 10.21 3.94 -0.28
C VAL A 58 11.29 3.95 0.80
N CYS A 59 11.94 2.81 1.04
CA CYS A 59 13.03 2.69 1.99
C CYS A 59 14.17 3.68 1.67
N ILE A 60 14.65 3.71 0.42
CA ILE A 60 15.72 4.62 -0.01
C ILE A 60 15.32 6.08 0.21
N VAL A 61 14.14 6.48 -0.28
CA VAL A 61 13.67 7.86 -0.15
C VAL A 61 13.56 8.28 1.31
N ARG A 62 13.06 7.41 2.18
CA ARG A 62 12.97 7.71 3.61
C ARG A 62 14.32 7.82 4.29
N ILE A 63 15.24 6.90 4.02
CA ILE A 63 16.60 6.96 4.58
C ILE A 63 17.27 8.27 4.18
N LEU A 64 17.11 8.70 2.92
CA LEU A 64 17.66 9.97 2.45
C LEU A 64 17.05 11.17 3.19
N VAL A 65 15.72 11.22 3.31
CA VAL A 65 15.05 12.35 3.98
C VAL A 65 15.33 12.37 5.48
N SER A 66 15.30 11.23 6.17
CA SER A 66 15.66 11.11 7.58
C SER A 66 17.14 11.44 7.81
N GLY A 67 18.02 11.02 6.90
CA GLY A 67 19.45 11.31 6.94
C GLY A 67 19.75 12.80 6.82
N VAL A 68 19.02 13.53 5.96
CA VAL A 68 19.13 14.99 5.83
C VAL A 68 18.55 15.73 7.04
N SER A 69 17.47 15.22 7.64
CA SER A 69 16.73 15.93 8.70
C SER A 69 17.34 15.74 10.09
N SER A 70 17.83 14.54 10.38
CA SER A 70 18.25 14.11 11.73
C SER A 70 19.62 13.42 11.76
N GLY A 71 20.30 13.30 10.62
CA GLY A 71 21.58 12.60 10.48
C GLY A 71 21.41 11.11 10.17
N PHE A 72 22.50 10.48 9.70
CA PHE A 72 22.52 9.05 9.39
C PHE A 72 22.80 8.22 10.65
N SER A 73 21.80 7.46 11.10
CA SER A 73 21.95 6.46 12.14
C SER A 73 21.67 5.06 11.58
N ILE A 74 22.47 4.07 11.98
CA ILE A 74 22.26 2.67 11.60
C ILE A 74 20.89 2.16 12.07
N TYR A 75 20.40 2.70 13.19
CA TYR A 75 19.07 2.41 13.71
C TYR A 75 17.98 2.85 12.75
N GLU A 76 18.06 4.07 12.22
CA GLU A 76 17.08 4.60 11.25
C GLU A 76 17.09 3.82 9.93
N VAL A 77 18.29 3.43 9.46
CA VAL A 77 18.44 2.59 8.26
C VAL A 77 17.75 1.25 8.46
N PHE A 78 17.96 0.61 9.61
CA PHE A 78 17.33 -0.68 9.91
C PHE A 78 15.82 -0.54 10.13
N ASN A 79 15.38 0.54 10.77
CA ASN A 79 13.98 0.83 11.01
C ASN A 79 13.19 1.02 9.69
N HIS A 80 13.77 1.71 8.71
CA HIS A 80 13.17 1.92 7.40
C HIS A 80 13.30 0.71 6.47
N SER A 81 14.29 -0.16 6.65
CA SER A 81 14.42 -1.38 5.83
C SER A 81 13.27 -2.37 6.05
N LEU A 82 12.68 -2.37 7.25
CA LEU A 82 11.50 -3.18 7.57
C LEU A 82 10.26 -2.78 6.77
N GLU A 83 10.19 -1.56 6.24
CA GLU A 83 9.12 -1.15 5.34
C GLU A 83 9.14 -1.96 4.03
N ILE A 84 10.31 -2.50 3.62
CA ILE A 84 10.40 -3.40 2.47
C ILE A 84 9.58 -4.67 2.74
N LEU A 85 9.65 -5.22 3.96
CA LEU A 85 8.87 -6.39 4.36
C LEU A 85 7.37 -6.08 4.40
N PHE A 86 6.99 -4.88 4.85
CA PHE A 86 5.60 -4.43 4.79
C PHE A 86 5.08 -4.41 3.35
N TYR A 87 5.78 -3.74 2.43
CA TYR A 87 5.37 -3.66 1.02
C TYR A 87 5.33 -5.03 0.35
N LEU A 88 6.33 -5.87 0.58
CA LEU A 88 6.39 -7.21 0.02
C LEU A 88 5.28 -8.10 0.57
N GLY A 89 5.04 -8.06 1.89
CA GLY A 89 3.94 -8.74 2.55
C GLY A 89 2.59 -8.32 1.98
N TYR A 90 2.38 -7.01 1.82
CA TYR A 90 1.18 -6.47 1.18
C TYR A 90 1.00 -7.02 -0.23
N GLY A 91 2.05 -7.02 -1.05
CA GLY A 91 2.03 -7.57 -2.40
C GLY A 91 1.67 -9.05 -2.45
N ILE A 92 2.21 -9.86 -1.53
CA ILE A 92 1.89 -11.29 -1.41
C ILE A 92 0.41 -11.47 -1.07
N PHE A 93 -0.08 -10.80 -0.02
CA PHE A 93 -1.48 -10.88 0.37
C PHE A 93 -2.40 -10.40 -0.74
N TYR A 94 -2.05 -9.31 -1.42
CA TYR A 94 -2.82 -8.78 -2.54
C TYR A 94 -2.89 -9.79 -3.70
N TYR A 95 -1.77 -10.44 -4.03
CA TYR A 95 -1.74 -11.45 -5.08
C TYR A 95 -2.65 -12.65 -4.75
N VAL A 96 -2.60 -13.13 -3.51
CA VAL A 96 -3.39 -14.29 -3.06
C VAL A 96 -4.87 -13.94 -2.89
N LEU A 97 -5.16 -12.85 -2.19
CA LEU A 97 -6.52 -12.50 -1.75
C LEU A 97 -7.30 -11.71 -2.80
N VAL A 98 -6.66 -10.81 -3.55
CA VAL A 98 -7.36 -9.94 -4.52
C VAL A 98 -7.23 -10.49 -5.93
N ARG A 99 -6.01 -10.87 -6.34
CA ARG A 99 -5.74 -11.23 -7.74
C ARG A 99 -6.06 -12.68 -8.07
N SER A 100 -5.91 -13.57 -7.10
CA SER A 100 -6.18 -15.01 -7.27
C SER A 100 -7.61 -15.39 -6.87
N GLU A 101 -8.45 -14.42 -6.47
CA GLU A 101 -9.83 -14.69 -6.10
C GLU A 101 -10.66 -15.07 -7.33
N LYS A 102 -10.92 -16.39 -7.45
CA LYS A 102 -11.85 -16.98 -8.43
C LYS A 102 -13.23 -17.26 -7.82
N SER A 103 -13.48 -16.74 -6.61
CA SER A 103 -14.68 -17.05 -5.84
C SER A 103 -15.95 -16.57 -6.55
N VAL A 104 -16.97 -17.43 -6.54
CA VAL A 104 -18.32 -17.12 -7.05
C VAL A 104 -19.00 -16.04 -6.20
N TYR A 105 -18.63 -15.96 -4.91
CA TYR A 105 -19.08 -14.90 -4.02
C TYR A 105 -18.09 -13.74 -4.08
N LYS A 106 -18.53 -12.60 -4.64
CA LYS A 106 -17.74 -11.36 -4.67
C LYS A 106 -17.56 -10.83 -3.25
N THR A 107 -16.41 -11.12 -2.64
CA THR A 107 -16.00 -10.46 -1.41
C THR A 107 -15.85 -8.95 -1.65
N HIS A 108 -16.24 -8.13 -0.67
CA HIS A 108 -16.13 -6.68 -0.82
C HIS A 108 -14.65 -6.27 -0.84
N LEU A 109 -14.21 -5.56 -1.88
CA LEU A 109 -12.81 -5.17 -2.09
C LEU A 109 -12.16 -4.53 -0.85
N ILE A 110 -12.92 -3.75 -0.07
CA ILE A 110 -12.44 -3.16 1.18
C ILE A 110 -11.92 -4.20 2.16
N LEU A 111 -12.66 -5.30 2.34
CA LEU A 111 -12.33 -6.33 3.31
C LEU A 111 -11.03 -7.05 2.91
N LEU A 112 -10.85 -7.30 1.61
CA LEU A 112 -9.62 -7.90 1.10
C LEU A 112 -8.43 -6.97 1.28
N LEU A 113 -8.59 -5.68 0.97
CA LEU A 113 -7.54 -4.67 1.18
C LEU A 113 -7.20 -4.52 2.68
N MET A 114 -8.21 -4.56 3.55
CA MET A 114 -8.03 -4.59 5.01
C MET A 114 -7.27 -5.79 5.47
N LEU A 115 -7.54 -6.97 4.92
CA LEU A 115 -6.81 -8.18 5.24
C LEU A 115 -5.36 -8.13 4.72
N CYS A 116 -5.14 -7.53 3.55
CA CYS A 116 -3.78 -7.29 3.02
C CYS A 116 -2.99 -6.34 3.92
N ASP A 117 -3.57 -5.21 4.32
CA ASP A 117 -2.93 -4.24 5.21
C ASP A 117 -2.67 -4.84 6.59
N PHE A 118 -3.64 -5.54 7.16
CA PHE A 118 -3.50 -6.20 8.45
C PHE A 118 -2.39 -7.26 8.42
N GLY A 119 -2.37 -8.11 7.39
CA GLY A 119 -1.34 -9.12 7.21
C GLY A 119 0.05 -8.50 7.03
N ALA A 120 0.17 -7.47 6.19
CA ALA A 120 1.43 -6.78 5.94
C ALA A 120 1.99 -6.09 7.20
N ASN A 121 1.14 -5.37 7.95
CA ASN A 121 1.55 -4.74 9.21
C ASN A 121 1.89 -5.80 10.27
N THR A 122 1.22 -6.96 10.27
CA THR A 122 1.54 -8.07 11.18
C THR A 122 2.92 -8.66 10.87
N ILE A 123 3.28 -8.83 9.59
CA ILE A 123 4.61 -9.26 9.18
C ILE A 123 5.67 -8.26 9.63
N GLU A 124 5.44 -6.96 9.37
CA GLU A 124 6.36 -5.90 9.79
C GLU A 124 6.54 -5.90 11.31
N TYR A 125 5.44 -6.00 12.06
CA TYR A 125 5.48 -6.05 13.51
C TYR A 125 6.21 -7.29 14.03
N ALA A 126 5.93 -8.47 13.48
CA ALA A 126 6.64 -9.69 13.85
C ALA A 126 8.13 -9.55 13.55
N ALA A 127 8.51 -9.01 12.40
CA ALA A 127 9.89 -8.75 12.05
C ALA A 127 10.56 -7.78 13.03
N ARG A 128 9.87 -6.68 13.41
CA ARG A 128 10.32 -5.76 14.47
C ARG A 128 10.55 -6.50 15.77
N HIS A 129 9.59 -7.31 16.19
CA HIS A 129 9.65 -8.01 17.46
C HIS A 129 10.77 -9.06 17.50
N PHE A 130 10.89 -9.92 16.49
CA PHE A 130 11.92 -10.97 16.49
C PHE A 130 13.33 -10.44 16.20
N LEU A 131 13.47 -9.48 15.28
CA LEU A 131 14.78 -8.99 14.83
C LEU A 131 15.36 -7.90 15.74
N LEU A 132 14.54 -7.00 16.31
CA LEU A 132 15.07 -5.94 17.19
C LEU A 132 15.11 -6.33 18.66
N SER A 133 14.19 -7.17 19.17
CA SER A 133 14.22 -7.57 20.59
C SER A 133 15.41 -8.46 20.95
N SER A 134 16.11 -9.04 19.97
CA SER A 134 17.32 -9.84 20.19
C SER A 134 18.60 -9.01 20.38
N SER A 135 18.53 -7.69 20.18
CA SER A 135 19.65 -6.78 20.46
C SER A 135 19.49 -6.18 21.86
N SER A 136 20.36 -6.59 22.78
CA SER A 136 20.41 -6.22 24.21
C SER A 136 20.64 -4.72 24.49
N ALA A 137 20.45 -3.84 23.50
CA ALA A 137 20.63 -2.39 23.60
C ALA A 137 19.32 -1.58 23.56
N THR A 138 18.15 -2.22 23.44
CA THR A 138 16.91 -1.48 23.13
C THR A 138 15.75 -1.82 24.07
N SER A 139 15.88 -1.43 25.34
CA SER A 139 14.78 -1.37 26.32
C SER A 139 13.75 -0.26 26.07
N ALA A 140 13.76 0.36 24.88
CA ALA A 140 12.97 1.56 24.56
C ALA A 140 12.17 1.47 23.25
N MET A 141 12.04 0.30 22.62
CA MET A 141 11.00 0.13 21.60
C MET A 141 9.70 -0.20 22.31
N GLU A 142 8.82 0.79 22.45
CA GLU A 142 7.40 0.54 22.70
C GLU A 142 6.90 -0.40 21.60
N THR A 143 6.71 -1.66 21.96
CA THR A 143 6.05 -2.64 21.13
C THR A 143 4.71 -2.05 20.71
N ALA A 144 4.54 -1.83 19.40
CA ALA A 144 3.26 -1.35 18.89
C ALA A 144 2.16 -2.29 19.37
N ALA A 145 1.30 -1.81 20.27
CA ALA A 145 0.19 -2.61 20.77
C ALA A 145 -0.62 -3.12 19.57
N PHE A 146 -1.14 -4.34 19.66
CA PHE A 146 -2.02 -4.92 18.64
C PHE A 146 -3.11 -3.93 18.18
N GLN A 147 -3.64 -3.14 19.12
CA GLN A 147 -4.60 -2.07 18.86
C GLN A 147 -4.09 -1.01 17.89
N THR A 148 -2.83 -0.58 17.97
CA THR A 148 -2.23 0.42 17.07
C THR A 148 -2.08 -0.13 15.66
N ILE A 149 -1.64 -1.39 15.53
CA ILE A 149 -1.50 -2.10 14.25
C ILE A 149 -2.87 -2.23 13.58
N PHE A 150 -3.86 -2.66 14.35
CA PHE A 150 -5.24 -2.83 13.89
C PHE A 150 -5.85 -1.50 13.46
N LEU A 151 -5.70 -0.43 14.27
CA LEU A 151 -6.20 0.91 13.96
C LEU A 151 -5.55 1.46 12.68
N ALA A 152 -4.23 1.31 12.53
CA ALA A 152 -3.53 1.77 11.34
C ALA A 152 -3.98 1.02 10.07
N ALA A 153 -4.16 -0.30 10.16
CA ALA A 153 -4.70 -1.10 9.05
C ALA A 153 -6.12 -0.64 8.67
N PHE A 154 -6.98 -0.41 9.66
CA PHE A 154 -8.34 0.07 9.44
C PHE A 154 -8.39 1.43 8.75
N ILE A 155 -7.62 2.42 9.24
CA ILE A 155 -7.58 3.77 8.65
C ILE A 155 -7.06 3.70 7.22
N ARG A 156 -5.95 2.98 6.99
CA ARG A 156 -5.32 2.88 5.66
C ARG A 156 -6.26 2.22 4.65
N SER A 157 -6.92 1.13 5.01
CA SER A 157 -7.87 0.46 4.13
C SER A 157 -9.12 1.29 3.87
N SER A 158 -9.57 2.09 4.83
CA SER A 158 -10.64 3.07 4.64
C SER A 158 -10.23 4.15 3.63
N LEU A 159 -9.00 4.67 3.72
CA LEU A 159 -8.46 5.64 2.76
C LEU A 159 -8.33 5.05 1.36
N ILE A 160 -7.79 3.83 1.22
CA ILE A 160 -7.70 3.15 -0.08
C ILE A 160 -9.10 2.99 -0.67
N TRP A 161 -10.10 2.59 0.12
CA TRP A 161 -11.46 2.48 -0.38
C TRP A 161 -12.08 3.80 -0.79
N ILE A 162 -11.94 4.86 0.02
CA ILE A 162 -12.48 6.19 -0.32
C ILE A 162 -11.85 6.66 -1.62
N ILE A 163 -10.52 6.58 -1.73
CA ILE A 163 -9.81 6.95 -2.97
C ILE A 163 -10.27 6.06 -4.11
N ALA A 164 -10.42 4.76 -3.90
CA ALA A 164 -10.87 3.86 -4.95
C ALA A 164 -12.29 4.20 -5.42
N LYS A 165 -13.22 4.47 -4.50
CA LYS A 165 -14.60 4.81 -4.82
C LYS A 165 -14.69 6.16 -5.51
N PHE A 166 -14.03 7.20 -4.99
CA PHE A 166 -14.14 8.55 -5.55
C PHE A 166 -13.29 8.74 -6.81
N ALA A 167 -12.04 8.28 -6.81
CA ALA A 167 -11.16 8.42 -7.97
C ALA A 167 -11.52 7.44 -9.09
N PHE A 168 -12.10 6.27 -8.80
CA PHE A 168 -12.43 5.28 -9.83
C PHE A 168 -13.91 5.24 -10.25
N ASN A 169 -14.90 5.64 -9.42
CA ASN A 169 -16.26 5.85 -9.93
C ASN A 169 -16.42 7.13 -10.78
N ALA A 170 -15.51 8.10 -10.65
CA ALA A 170 -15.53 9.29 -11.50
C ALA A 170 -15.31 8.99 -13.00
N GLY A 171 -14.86 7.78 -13.35
CA GLY A 171 -14.72 7.31 -14.74
C GLY A 171 -15.95 6.61 -15.33
N GLU A 172 -16.94 6.23 -14.54
CA GLU A 172 -18.17 5.60 -15.04
C GLU A 172 -19.19 6.54 -15.71
N PRO A 173 -19.37 7.83 -15.32
CA PRO A 173 -20.38 8.66 -15.97
C PRO A 173 -20.04 8.97 -17.44
N ALA A 174 -18.76 9.08 -17.78
CA ALA A 174 -18.33 9.37 -19.15
C ALA A 174 -18.63 8.21 -20.14
N ARG A 175 -18.44 6.96 -19.71
CA ARG A 175 -18.62 5.78 -20.58
C ARG A 175 -20.10 5.42 -20.82
N LYS A 176 -21.01 5.84 -19.94
CA LYS A 176 -22.47 5.68 -20.13
C LYS A 176 -23.05 6.69 -21.12
N ILE A 177 -22.47 7.90 -21.19
CA ILE A 177 -22.93 8.95 -22.12
C ILE A 177 -22.53 8.57 -23.56
N GLU A 178 -21.29 8.15 -23.78
CA GLU A 178 -20.77 7.74 -25.11
C GLU A 178 -21.53 6.53 -25.69
N ASN A 179 -21.89 5.55 -24.85
CA ASN A 179 -22.69 4.39 -25.28
C ASN A 179 -24.19 4.73 -25.51
N SER A 180 -24.72 5.78 -24.89
CA SER A 180 -26.08 6.27 -25.18
C SER A 180 -26.17 7.08 -26.46
N GLU A 181 -25.11 7.81 -26.84
CA GLU A 181 -25.04 8.51 -28.12
C GLU A 181 -24.82 7.55 -29.30
N ASN A 182 -23.90 6.59 -29.19
CA ASN A 182 -23.67 5.59 -30.24
C ASN A 182 -24.86 4.62 -30.43
N GLY A 183 -25.62 4.33 -29.37
CA GLY A 183 -26.84 3.53 -29.45
C GLY A 183 -28.05 4.25 -30.05
N LYS A 184 -28.01 5.59 -30.16
CA LYS A 184 -29.05 6.39 -30.83
C LYS A 184 -28.77 6.58 -32.31
N ASN A 185 -27.52 6.80 -32.71
CA ASN A 185 -27.17 6.97 -34.14
C ASN A 185 -27.38 5.70 -34.98
N THR A 186 -27.30 4.51 -34.38
CA THR A 186 -27.54 3.24 -35.08
C THR A 186 -29.02 2.88 -35.26
N LYS A 187 -29.96 3.65 -34.66
CA LYS A 187 -31.41 3.43 -34.80
C LYS A 187 -32.11 4.44 -35.73
N GLY A 188 -31.37 5.39 -36.30
CA GLY A 188 -31.91 6.42 -37.20
C GLY A 188 -31.74 6.13 -38.70
N GLU A 189 -31.02 5.08 -39.07
CA GLU A 189 -30.79 4.67 -40.46
C GLU A 189 -31.46 3.32 -40.71
N ASN A 190 -32.78 3.31 -40.88
CA ASN A 190 -33.55 2.25 -41.53
C ASN A 190 -34.84 2.85 -42.11
#